data_AF-A0AAD5CI57-F1
#
_entry.id   AF-A0AAD5CI57-F1
#
_cell.length_a   1.000
_cell.length_b   1.000
_cell.length_c   1.000
_cell.angle_alpha   90.00
_cell.angle_beta   90.00
_cell.angle_gamma   90.00
#
_symmetry.space_group_name_H-M   'P 1'
#
loop_
_entity.id
_entity.type
_entity.pdbx_description
1 polymer ?
#
loop_
_entity_poly.entity_id
_entity_poly.type
_entity_poly.pdbx_seq_one_letter_code
_entity_poly.pdbx_strand_id
1 'polypeptide(L)'
;MIPLVQRFSTDIRLLFQSLNDSNHDSVLHQLSQYVDYGTERSVVLLETCLDHFNVFEKDLKSTHLEPVVASVFRKLLEKPQFSTVFSMSVRPIVITEEFLDNFSAALQLSAYEKLGFGLGLTDSENNDIRMAGRNFCMRQIEELCATHTPLQTADYVQDALLFLNKSEVLSKHVDTFMQLLSLVGFDEDSGFILAPFLSDELQDSKLLRKLDFLNEGSENEFDAILAEMEREMNMADMLKELGYKCTLDVSLCKDLLSSFSPLTEVTVARILGTVIQSDAGFQDHENAFYTFYSALGRGNLSDMSSPNSWNTDVLIESIKQLAPGISWTAVIENLDHEGFYVPDEAAFSLLISCYKRASQDPFPLAAVCGNVWRNSEGQLSFLKYAVSAPPEVFMFSHCKRQLANVDAVISQKLQSGYANHAWICLDLLEVLCQLAERGLAKSVRSLLEYPLQHCPEVLLYGMAHVNTPYNLLQHEVSLAVVPVILKDASVGGVLLHLWHVNPPFLLRALNDAVNIDSDNITRVLDLCQELKVISPVLDMVPMSLGIRLAALASRKELIDLEKWLSANLSIYRDTFFEVMINKCCVF
;
A
#
# COMPACT_ATOMS: atom_id res chain seq x y z
N MET A 1 -41.18 -33.50 7.96
CA MET A 1 -40.11 -33.23 6.99
C MET A 1 -39.16 -32.26 7.69
N ILE A 2 -38.01 -32.74 8.16
CA ILE A 2 -37.07 -31.89 8.93
C ILE A 2 -36.48 -30.85 7.94
N PRO A 3 -36.48 -29.55 8.26
CA PRO A 3 -35.85 -28.52 7.45
C PRO A 3 -34.39 -28.90 7.14
N LEU A 4 -33.93 -28.66 5.91
CA LEU A 4 -32.57 -28.96 5.45
C LEU A 4 -31.47 -28.47 6.42
N VAL A 5 -31.67 -27.27 6.99
CA VAL A 5 -30.78 -26.65 8.00
C VAL A 5 -30.64 -27.50 9.28
N GLN A 6 -31.74 -28.05 9.80
CA GLN A 6 -31.71 -28.91 10.99
C GLN A 6 -31.02 -30.25 10.71
N ARG A 7 -31.12 -30.76 9.48
CA ARG A 7 -30.42 -31.98 9.06
C ARG A 7 -28.91 -31.76 9.05
N PHE A 8 -28.45 -30.64 8.46
CA PHE A 8 -27.03 -30.30 8.42
C PHE A 8 -26.43 -30.07 9.81
N SER A 9 -27.09 -29.34 10.71
CA SER A 9 -26.60 -29.17 12.08
C SER A 9 -26.53 -30.51 12.84
N THR A 10 -27.50 -31.41 12.63
CA THR A 10 -27.48 -32.75 13.24
C THR A 10 -26.32 -33.60 12.70
N ASP A 11 -26.08 -33.57 11.39
CA ASP A 11 -24.97 -34.30 10.76
C ASP A 11 -23.61 -33.78 11.28
N ILE A 12 -23.44 -32.46 11.40
CA ILE A 12 -22.21 -31.85 11.94
C ILE A 12 -21.98 -32.22 13.41
N ARG A 13 -23.04 -32.20 14.24
CA ARG A 13 -22.96 -32.63 15.65
C ARG A 13 -22.57 -34.10 15.78
N LEU A 14 -23.07 -34.97 14.89
CA LEU A 14 -22.69 -36.38 14.85
C LEU A 14 -21.22 -36.57 14.46
N LEU A 15 -20.71 -35.76 13.52
CA LEU A 15 -19.29 -35.78 13.15
C LEU A 15 -18.40 -35.41 14.35
N PHE A 16 -18.76 -34.35 15.10
CA PHE A 16 -18.05 -33.99 16.32
C PHE A 16 -18.10 -35.06 17.40
N GLN A 17 -19.25 -35.73 17.59
CA GLN A 17 -19.39 -36.84 18.54
C GLN A 17 -18.58 -38.09 18.15
N SER A 18 -18.32 -38.27 16.85
CA SER A 18 -17.57 -39.43 16.34
C SER A 18 -16.04 -39.27 16.42
N LEU A 19 -15.55 -38.08 16.74
CA LEU A 19 -14.14 -37.70 16.62
C LEU A 19 -13.22 -38.48 17.58
N ASN A 20 -12.13 -39.04 17.03
CA ASN A 20 -11.06 -39.72 17.75
C ASN A 20 -9.72 -39.61 16.97
N ASP A 21 -8.61 -40.05 17.56
CA ASP A 21 -7.27 -39.95 16.94
C ASP A 21 -7.14 -40.65 15.58
N SER A 22 -7.97 -41.65 15.29
CA SER A 22 -7.91 -42.42 14.04
C SER A 22 -8.73 -41.84 12.89
N ASN A 23 -9.67 -40.93 13.18
CA ASN A 23 -10.56 -40.36 12.16
C ASN A 23 -10.47 -38.83 12.02
N HIS A 24 -9.51 -38.20 12.71
CA HIS A 24 -9.27 -36.76 12.70
C HIS A 24 -9.24 -36.17 11.29
N ASP A 25 -8.38 -36.69 10.40
CA ASP A 25 -8.22 -36.17 9.04
C ASP A 25 -9.48 -36.35 8.18
N SER A 26 -10.20 -37.47 8.39
CA SER A 26 -11.44 -37.75 7.66
C SER A 26 -12.56 -36.80 8.08
N VAL A 27 -12.70 -36.54 9.37
CA VAL A 27 -13.70 -35.60 9.90
C VAL A 27 -13.36 -34.17 9.48
N LEU A 28 -12.09 -33.78 9.59
CA LEU A 28 -11.61 -32.48 9.13
C LEU A 28 -11.90 -32.29 7.63
N HIS A 29 -11.62 -33.28 6.80
CA HIS A 29 -11.88 -33.22 5.36
C HIS A 29 -13.39 -33.06 5.08
N GLN A 30 -14.25 -33.81 5.76
CA GLN A 30 -15.70 -33.70 5.59
C GLN A 30 -16.23 -32.33 6.03
N LEU A 31 -15.81 -31.81 7.19
CA LEU A 31 -16.19 -30.47 7.64
C LEU A 31 -15.66 -29.38 6.70
N SER A 32 -14.44 -29.56 6.22
CA SER A 32 -13.81 -28.67 5.24
C SER A 32 -14.56 -28.63 3.91
N GLN A 33 -15.26 -29.70 3.52
CA GLN A 33 -16.12 -29.69 2.34
C GLN A 33 -17.37 -28.82 2.54
N TYR A 34 -17.94 -28.75 3.75
CA TYR A 34 -19.06 -27.85 4.02
C TYR A 34 -18.70 -26.38 3.79
N VAL A 35 -17.45 -26.00 4.06
CA VAL A 35 -16.90 -24.66 3.77
C VAL A 35 -16.82 -24.41 2.26
N ASP A 36 -16.50 -25.43 1.45
CA ASP A 36 -16.36 -25.28 -0.01
C ASP A 36 -17.71 -25.29 -0.74
N TYR A 37 -18.77 -25.82 -0.13
CA TYR A 37 -20.09 -25.98 -0.75
C TYR A 37 -21.05 -24.78 -0.56
N GLY A 38 -20.58 -23.66 -0.02
CA GLY A 38 -21.30 -22.38 -0.04
C GLY A 38 -21.61 -21.74 1.31
N THR A 39 -22.10 -20.50 1.26
CA THR A 39 -22.31 -19.61 2.42
C THR A 39 -23.29 -20.18 3.45
N GLU A 40 -24.42 -20.74 3.02
CA GLU A 40 -25.45 -21.28 3.95
C GLU A 40 -24.92 -22.44 4.80
N ARG A 41 -24.13 -23.33 4.21
CA ARG A 41 -23.52 -24.47 4.92
C ARG A 41 -22.43 -24.00 5.87
N SER A 42 -21.67 -22.99 5.47
CA SER A 42 -20.63 -22.36 6.29
C SER A 42 -21.23 -21.67 7.51
N VAL A 43 -22.39 -21.02 7.36
CA VAL A 43 -23.14 -20.42 8.48
C VAL A 43 -23.58 -21.50 9.46
N VAL A 44 -24.26 -22.55 9.00
CA VAL A 44 -24.72 -23.63 9.91
C VAL A 44 -23.55 -24.35 10.60
N LEU A 45 -22.43 -24.49 9.89
CA LEU A 45 -21.19 -25.06 10.45
C LEU A 45 -20.64 -24.18 11.57
N LEU A 46 -20.47 -22.88 11.33
CA LEU A 46 -19.94 -21.96 12.32
C LEU A 46 -20.91 -21.74 13.49
N GLU A 47 -22.22 -21.64 13.24
CA GLU A 47 -23.27 -21.64 14.28
C GLU A 47 -23.16 -22.88 15.17
N THR A 48 -23.03 -24.07 14.57
CA THR A 48 -22.90 -25.30 15.34
C THR A 48 -21.61 -25.32 16.15
N CYS A 49 -20.50 -24.78 15.61
CA CYS A 49 -19.26 -24.61 16.38
C CYS A 49 -19.43 -23.64 17.55
N LEU A 50 -20.08 -22.49 17.34
CA LEU A 50 -20.34 -21.47 18.35
C LEU A 50 -21.29 -21.97 19.45
N ASP A 51 -22.33 -22.72 19.09
CA ASP A 51 -23.20 -23.41 20.04
C ASP A 51 -22.38 -24.37 20.92
N HIS A 52 -21.41 -25.07 20.35
CA HIS A 52 -20.52 -25.94 21.12
C HIS A 52 -19.60 -25.15 22.07
N PHE A 53 -19.13 -23.96 21.69
CA PHE A 53 -18.35 -23.08 22.57
C PHE A 53 -19.20 -22.47 23.70
N ASN A 54 -20.42 -22.00 23.40
CA ASN A 54 -21.32 -21.40 24.39
C ASN A 54 -21.91 -22.41 25.39
N VAL A 55 -22.10 -23.68 24.99
CA VAL A 55 -22.80 -24.68 25.83
C VAL A 55 -21.86 -25.42 26.79
N PHE A 56 -20.53 -25.33 26.61
CA PHE A 56 -19.57 -26.11 27.40
C PHE A 56 -18.40 -25.29 27.95
N GLU A 57 -18.69 -24.24 28.72
CA GLU A 57 -17.73 -23.52 29.58
C GLU A 57 -16.99 -24.42 30.61
N LYS A 58 -17.30 -25.72 30.67
CA LYS A 58 -16.71 -26.70 31.60
C LYS A 58 -15.99 -27.89 30.97
N ASP A 59 -16.08 -28.10 29.66
CA ASP A 59 -15.45 -29.24 28.95
C ASP A 59 -14.45 -28.82 27.84
N LEU A 60 -13.77 -27.68 28.04
CA LEU A 60 -12.56 -27.22 27.29
C LEU A 60 -11.33 -28.15 27.52
N LYS A 61 -11.55 -29.46 27.68
CA LYS A 61 -10.53 -30.49 27.88
C LYS A 61 -10.75 -31.71 26.98
N SER A 62 -11.58 -31.61 25.95
CA SER A 62 -11.58 -32.62 24.89
C SER A 62 -10.44 -32.31 23.92
N THR A 63 -9.31 -32.99 24.08
CA THR A 63 -8.02 -32.72 23.39
C THR A 63 -8.12 -32.72 21.85
N HIS A 64 -9.19 -33.26 21.27
CA HIS A 64 -9.29 -33.54 19.84
C HIS A 64 -10.22 -32.58 19.08
N LEU A 65 -11.18 -31.90 19.75
CA LEU A 65 -12.19 -31.09 19.07
C LEU A 65 -11.70 -29.68 18.73
N GLU A 66 -11.00 -29.03 19.65
CA GLU A 66 -10.45 -27.67 19.48
C GLU A 66 -9.58 -27.54 18.20
N PRO A 67 -8.64 -28.47 17.91
CA PRO A 67 -7.81 -28.38 16.71
C PRO A 67 -8.61 -28.50 15.40
N VAL A 68 -9.68 -29.31 15.39
CA VAL A 68 -10.55 -29.47 14.21
C VAL A 68 -11.34 -28.19 13.97
N VAL A 69 -11.95 -27.63 15.01
CA VAL A 69 -12.74 -26.40 14.89
C VAL A 69 -11.84 -25.22 14.51
N ALA A 70 -10.66 -25.11 15.10
CA ALA A 70 -9.67 -24.10 14.72
C ALA A 70 -9.23 -24.23 13.26
N SER A 71 -9.02 -25.45 12.77
CA SER A 71 -8.63 -25.69 11.37
C SER A 71 -9.77 -25.36 10.38
N VAL A 72 -11.01 -25.69 10.72
CA VAL A 72 -12.20 -25.28 9.96
C VAL A 72 -12.35 -23.77 9.95
N PHE A 73 -12.12 -23.11 11.09
CA PHE A 73 -12.18 -21.66 11.20
C PHE A 73 -11.09 -20.96 10.37
N ARG A 74 -9.84 -21.45 10.40
CA ARG A 74 -8.76 -20.97 9.52
C ARG A 74 -9.14 -21.06 8.05
N LYS A 75 -9.72 -22.20 7.64
CA LYS A 75 -10.21 -22.37 6.26
C LYS A 75 -11.34 -21.40 5.91
N LEU A 76 -12.22 -21.08 6.87
CA LEU A 76 -13.28 -20.09 6.70
C LEU A 76 -12.71 -18.67 6.56
N LEU A 77 -11.68 -18.33 7.34
CA LEU A 77 -11.02 -17.02 7.28
C LEU A 77 -10.39 -16.75 5.90
N GLU A 78 -9.96 -17.80 5.20
CA GLU A 78 -9.45 -17.73 3.83
C GLU A 78 -10.54 -17.61 2.75
N LYS A 79 -11.84 -17.51 3.11
CA LYS A 79 -12.94 -17.37 2.15
C LYS A 79 -13.42 -15.92 2.03
N PRO A 80 -13.75 -15.43 0.83
CA PRO A 80 -14.14 -14.02 0.62
C PRO A 80 -15.44 -13.64 1.34
N GLN A 81 -16.31 -14.61 1.65
CA GLN A 81 -17.56 -14.38 2.39
C GLN A 81 -17.42 -14.51 3.91
N PHE A 82 -16.19 -14.55 4.45
CA PHE A 82 -15.95 -14.75 5.89
C PHE A 82 -16.76 -13.77 6.76
N SER A 83 -16.70 -12.47 6.48
CA SER A 83 -17.38 -11.44 7.28
C SER A 83 -18.90 -11.66 7.33
N THR A 84 -19.51 -12.02 6.20
CA THR A 84 -20.93 -12.34 6.08
C THR A 84 -21.27 -13.62 6.84
N VAL A 85 -20.51 -14.70 6.62
CA VAL A 85 -20.72 -15.98 7.33
C VAL A 85 -20.62 -15.79 8.84
N PHE A 86 -19.59 -15.09 9.30
CA PHE A 86 -19.41 -14.79 10.71
C PHE A 86 -20.58 -13.98 11.27
N SER A 87 -20.94 -12.87 10.62
CA SER A 87 -22.05 -11.99 11.05
C SER A 87 -23.41 -12.69 11.13
N MET A 88 -23.68 -13.63 10.21
CA MET A 88 -24.91 -14.42 10.22
C MET A 88 -24.90 -15.45 11.35
N SER A 89 -23.74 -16.08 11.60
CA SER A 89 -23.60 -17.14 12.60
C SER A 89 -23.65 -16.63 14.04
N VAL A 90 -23.21 -15.39 14.27
CA VAL A 90 -23.21 -14.71 15.57
C VAL A 90 -24.42 -13.81 15.78
N ARG A 91 -25.37 -13.75 14.83
CA ARG A 91 -26.58 -12.92 14.94
C ARG A 91 -27.36 -13.06 16.26
N PRO A 92 -27.43 -14.23 16.94
CA PRO A 92 -28.10 -14.32 18.24
C PRO A 92 -27.25 -13.83 19.43
N ILE A 93 -25.99 -13.42 19.24
CA ILE A 93 -25.02 -13.09 20.28
C ILE A 93 -24.62 -11.61 20.18
N VAL A 94 -24.46 -10.93 21.31
CA VAL A 94 -23.88 -9.58 21.35
C VAL A 94 -22.36 -9.71 21.19
N ILE A 95 -21.81 -9.17 20.10
CA ILE A 95 -20.37 -9.19 19.89
C ILE A 95 -19.76 -8.07 20.72
N THR A 96 -19.06 -8.47 21.78
CA THR A 96 -18.20 -7.58 22.55
C THR A 96 -16.74 -7.85 22.20
N GLU A 97 -15.90 -6.89 22.53
CA GLU A 97 -14.46 -7.00 22.49
C GLU A 97 -13.93 -8.22 23.29
N GLU A 98 -14.48 -8.45 24.48
CA GLU A 98 -14.16 -9.59 25.33
C GLU A 98 -14.55 -10.93 24.70
N PHE A 99 -15.65 -10.98 23.95
CA PHE A 99 -16.05 -12.17 23.21
C PHE A 99 -15.00 -12.54 22.14
N LEU A 100 -14.48 -11.56 21.40
CA LEU A 100 -13.46 -11.79 20.38
C LEU A 100 -12.14 -12.28 21.00
N ASP A 101 -11.75 -11.73 22.15
CA ASP A 101 -10.58 -12.18 22.92
C ASP A 101 -10.74 -13.65 23.34
N ASN A 102 -11.86 -13.98 24.01
CA ASN A 102 -12.14 -15.34 24.48
C ASN A 102 -12.25 -16.34 23.32
N PHE A 103 -12.90 -15.95 22.23
CA PHE A 103 -13.04 -16.79 21.04
C PHE A 103 -11.68 -17.06 20.38
N SER A 104 -10.84 -16.03 20.25
CA SER A 104 -9.50 -16.18 19.68
C SER A 104 -8.58 -17.06 20.54
N ALA A 105 -8.71 -16.97 21.86
CA ALA A 105 -7.97 -17.79 22.82
C ALA A 105 -8.43 -19.25 22.78
N ALA A 106 -9.75 -19.50 22.70
CA ALA A 106 -10.32 -20.84 22.62
C ALA A 106 -9.89 -21.58 21.33
N LEU A 107 -9.72 -20.86 20.23
CA LEU A 107 -9.23 -21.42 18.96
C LEU A 107 -7.70 -21.50 18.88
N GLN A 108 -6.98 -21.03 19.90
CA GLN A 108 -5.51 -20.94 19.93
C GLN A 108 -4.96 -20.25 18.67
N LEU A 109 -5.57 -19.13 18.28
CA LEU A 109 -5.12 -18.35 17.14
C LEU A 109 -3.76 -17.69 17.45
N SER A 110 -2.82 -17.79 16.51
CA SER A 110 -1.58 -17.03 16.52
C SER A 110 -1.85 -15.52 16.42
N ALA A 111 -0.86 -14.72 16.78
CA ALA A 111 -0.94 -13.25 16.70
C ALA A 111 -1.42 -12.75 15.32
N TYR A 112 -0.88 -13.30 14.23
CA TYR A 112 -1.25 -12.91 12.87
C TYR A 112 -2.64 -13.41 12.46
N GLU A 113 -3.05 -14.58 12.94
CA GLU A 113 -4.42 -15.09 12.72
C GLU A 113 -5.46 -14.24 13.47
N LYS A 114 -5.13 -13.72 14.65
CA LYS A 114 -5.97 -12.76 15.38
C LYS A 114 -6.12 -11.45 14.59
N LEU A 115 -5.03 -10.91 14.06
CA LEU A 115 -5.09 -9.73 13.18
C LEU A 115 -5.94 -9.99 11.93
N GLY A 116 -5.71 -11.10 11.24
CA GLY A 116 -6.49 -11.49 10.06
C GLY A 116 -7.98 -11.65 10.38
N PHE A 117 -8.29 -12.24 11.54
CA PHE A 117 -9.66 -12.38 12.02
C PHE A 117 -10.33 -11.01 12.24
N GLY A 118 -9.71 -10.12 13.01
CA GLY A 118 -10.27 -8.80 13.29
C GLY A 118 -10.40 -7.94 12.04
N LEU A 119 -9.42 -7.98 11.12
CA LEU A 119 -9.47 -7.30 9.83
C LEU A 119 -10.60 -7.87 8.95
N GLY A 120 -10.81 -9.18 8.96
CA GLY A 120 -11.95 -9.80 8.29
C GLY A 120 -13.31 -9.27 8.76
N LEU A 121 -13.41 -8.83 10.02
CA LEU A 121 -14.64 -8.24 10.58
C LEU A 121 -14.86 -6.77 10.18
N THR A 122 -13.83 -6.04 9.74
CA THR A 122 -13.99 -4.64 9.33
C THR A 122 -14.87 -4.48 8.09
N ASP A 123 -14.98 -5.54 7.30
CA ASP A 123 -15.82 -5.61 6.10
C ASP A 123 -17.27 -6.02 6.39
N SER A 124 -17.67 -6.10 7.67
CA SER A 124 -19.04 -6.46 8.04
C SER A 124 -20.05 -5.35 7.68
N GLU A 125 -21.23 -5.75 7.21
CA GLU A 125 -22.37 -4.84 7.02
C GLU A 125 -22.93 -4.33 8.37
N ASN A 126 -22.65 -5.04 9.47
CA ASN A 126 -23.08 -4.63 10.80
C ASN A 126 -22.05 -3.69 11.44
N ASN A 127 -22.49 -2.46 11.76
CA ASN A 127 -21.68 -1.43 12.38
C ASN A 127 -21.02 -1.87 13.70
N ASP A 128 -21.75 -2.61 14.53
CA ASP A 128 -21.25 -3.03 15.85
C ASP A 128 -20.11 -4.05 15.70
N ILE A 129 -20.27 -5.00 14.78
CA ILE A 129 -19.25 -6.02 14.46
C ILE A 129 -18.02 -5.36 13.85
N ARG A 130 -18.24 -4.41 12.94
CA ARG A 130 -17.16 -3.65 12.30
C ARG A 130 -16.35 -2.84 13.32
N MET A 131 -17.03 -2.19 14.27
CA MET A 131 -16.36 -1.43 15.33
C MET A 131 -15.61 -2.36 16.29
N ALA A 132 -16.23 -3.45 16.72
CA ALA A 132 -15.60 -4.45 17.59
C ALA A 132 -14.35 -5.07 16.95
N GLY A 133 -14.42 -5.43 15.66
CA GLY A 133 -13.29 -5.92 14.88
C GLY A 133 -12.15 -4.91 14.76
N ARG A 134 -12.49 -3.63 14.52
CA ARG A 134 -11.51 -2.53 14.45
C ARG A 134 -10.77 -2.36 15.77
N ASN A 135 -11.51 -2.26 16.88
CA ASN A 135 -10.93 -2.06 18.21
C ASN A 135 -10.09 -3.27 18.64
N PHE A 136 -10.56 -4.49 18.33
CA PHE A 136 -9.80 -5.72 18.57
C PHE A 136 -8.46 -5.71 17.82
N CYS A 137 -8.44 -5.32 16.54
CA CYS A 137 -7.20 -5.18 15.79
C CYS A 137 -6.26 -4.13 16.39
N MET A 138 -6.77 -2.96 16.78
CA MET A 138 -5.94 -1.91 17.39
C MET A 138 -5.25 -2.43 18.66
N ARG A 139 -6.00 -3.08 19.56
CA ARG A 139 -5.43 -3.68 20.77
C ARG A 139 -4.40 -4.79 20.48
N GLN A 140 -4.65 -5.62 19.48
CA GLN A 140 -3.68 -6.66 19.07
C GLN A 140 -2.39 -6.03 18.51
N ILE A 141 -2.49 -4.96 17.72
CA ILE A 141 -1.32 -4.20 17.23
C ILE A 141 -0.56 -3.59 18.43
N GLU A 142 -1.25 -2.96 19.37
CA GLU A 142 -0.67 -2.39 20.58
C GLU A 142 0.05 -3.44 21.44
N GLU A 143 -0.59 -4.59 21.69
CA GLU A 143 -0.02 -5.70 22.45
C GLU A 143 1.26 -6.24 21.78
N LEU A 144 1.21 -6.44 20.47
CA LEU A 144 2.34 -6.95 19.70
C LEU A 144 3.48 -5.94 19.68
N CYS A 145 3.19 -4.65 19.52
CA CYS A 145 4.20 -3.61 19.56
C CYS A 145 4.81 -3.42 20.96
N ALA A 146 4.03 -3.57 22.03
CA ALA A 146 4.52 -3.47 23.41
C ALA A 146 5.45 -4.64 23.80
N THR A 147 5.33 -5.80 23.15
CA THR A 147 6.16 -6.98 23.43
C THR A 147 7.51 -6.99 22.70
N HIS A 148 7.68 -6.13 21.70
CA HIS A 148 8.87 -6.11 20.84
C HIS A 148 9.72 -4.84 21.05
N THR A 149 11.05 -5.00 21.07
CA THR A 149 11.97 -3.84 20.98
C THR A 149 11.80 -3.15 19.63
N PRO A 150 12.09 -1.84 19.49
CA PRO A 150 11.86 -1.09 18.25
C PRO A 150 12.31 -1.86 17.00
N LEU A 151 13.57 -2.30 16.92
CA LEU A 151 14.09 -3.07 15.77
C LEU A 151 13.26 -4.30 15.37
N GLN A 152 12.59 -4.95 16.31
CA GLN A 152 11.75 -6.14 16.06
C GLN A 152 10.32 -5.75 15.63
N THR A 153 9.89 -4.51 15.87
CA THR A 153 8.58 -4.02 15.46
C THR A 153 8.46 -3.93 13.94
N ALA A 154 9.53 -3.53 13.24
CA ALA A 154 9.56 -3.53 11.77
C ALA A 154 9.44 -4.94 11.18
N ASP A 155 10.18 -5.91 11.75
CA ASP A 155 10.12 -7.31 11.37
C ASP A 155 8.71 -7.88 11.59
N TYR A 156 8.07 -7.54 12.72
CA TYR A 156 6.70 -7.95 13.01
C TYR A 156 5.68 -7.41 12.00
N VAL A 157 5.74 -6.10 11.68
CA VAL A 157 4.82 -5.51 10.71
C VAL A 157 5.05 -6.14 9.34
N GLN A 158 6.31 -6.39 8.97
CA GLN A 158 6.64 -7.11 7.75
C GLN A 158 6.05 -8.52 7.78
N ASP A 159 6.18 -9.29 8.86
CA ASP A 159 5.58 -10.62 8.99
C ASP A 159 4.05 -10.60 8.92
N ALA A 160 3.41 -9.58 9.50
CA ALA A 160 1.96 -9.38 9.39
C ALA A 160 1.55 -9.10 7.94
N LEU A 161 2.27 -8.22 7.24
CA LEU A 161 2.05 -7.94 5.82
C LEU A 161 2.28 -9.18 4.95
N LEU A 162 3.30 -9.97 5.25
CA LEU A 162 3.56 -11.26 4.60
C LEU A 162 2.41 -12.24 4.80
N PHE A 163 1.89 -12.34 6.03
CA PHE A 163 0.74 -13.18 6.33
C PHE A 163 -0.50 -12.74 5.53
N LEU A 164 -0.81 -11.44 5.52
CA LEU A 164 -1.96 -10.91 4.79
C LEU A 164 -1.84 -11.14 3.29
N ASN A 165 -0.64 -10.95 2.71
CA ASN A 165 -0.40 -11.12 1.28
C ASN A 165 -0.33 -12.58 0.81
N LYS A 166 -0.10 -13.55 1.71
CA LYS A 166 -0.16 -14.98 1.37
C LYS A 166 -1.57 -15.43 0.98
N SER A 167 -2.60 -14.75 1.51
CA SER A 167 -4.00 -15.07 1.23
C SER A 167 -4.59 -14.03 0.27
N GLU A 168 -5.15 -14.50 -0.85
CA GLU A 168 -5.85 -13.64 -1.82
C GLU A 168 -6.96 -12.82 -1.13
N VAL A 169 -7.66 -13.43 -0.17
CA VAL A 169 -8.75 -12.79 0.56
C VAL A 169 -8.25 -11.78 1.57
N LEU A 170 -7.19 -12.08 2.34
CA LEU A 170 -6.71 -11.17 3.38
C LEU A 170 -5.88 -10.01 2.81
N SER A 171 -5.31 -10.16 1.62
CA SER A 171 -4.53 -9.11 0.94
C SER A 171 -5.31 -7.80 0.74
N LYS A 172 -6.65 -7.86 0.64
CA LYS A 172 -7.52 -6.68 0.53
C LYS A 172 -7.52 -5.81 1.80
N HIS A 173 -7.15 -6.37 2.94
CA HIS A 173 -7.14 -5.66 4.22
C HIS A 173 -5.80 -4.97 4.53
N VAL A 174 -4.81 -5.05 3.62
CA VAL A 174 -3.50 -4.40 3.83
C VAL A 174 -3.65 -2.90 4.03
N ASP A 175 -4.49 -2.23 3.23
CA ASP A 175 -4.71 -0.78 3.37
C ASP A 175 -5.34 -0.45 4.73
N THR A 176 -6.36 -1.21 5.14
CA THR A 176 -6.99 -1.09 6.45
C THR A 176 -5.98 -1.34 7.58
N PHE A 177 -5.12 -2.33 7.44
CA PHE A 177 -4.07 -2.63 8.43
C PHE A 177 -3.09 -1.47 8.56
N MET A 178 -2.60 -0.90 7.45
CA MET A 178 -1.70 0.27 7.49
C MET A 178 -2.38 1.49 8.10
N GLN A 179 -3.68 1.70 7.83
CA GLN A 179 -4.46 2.77 8.46
C GLN A 179 -4.64 2.56 9.97
N LEU A 180 -4.80 1.31 10.44
CA LEU A 180 -4.89 1.04 11.88
C LEU A 180 -3.52 1.20 12.54
N LEU A 181 -2.45 0.81 11.86
CA LEU A 181 -1.09 0.98 12.34
C LEU A 181 -0.72 2.47 12.52
N SER A 182 -1.17 3.36 11.62
CA SER A 182 -0.94 4.80 11.78
C SER A 182 -1.72 5.42 12.94
N LEU A 183 -2.89 4.87 13.28
CA LEU A 183 -3.73 5.36 14.38
C LEU A 183 -3.24 4.95 15.77
N VAL A 184 -2.48 3.85 15.86
CA VAL A 184 -2.01 3.31 17.15
C VAL A 184 -0.89 4.16 17.78
N GLY A 185 -0.28 5.10 17.04
CA GLY A 185 0.56 6.18 17.58
C GLY A 185 1.71 5.72 18.49
N PHE A 186 2.92 5.61 17.96
CA PHE A 186 4.07 5.18 18.74
C PHE A 186 4.80 6.37 19.40
N ASP A 187 5.39 6.12 20.57
CA ASP A 187 6.13 7.12 21.35
C ASP A 187 7.38 7.64 20.61
N GLU A 188 7.67 8.94 20.72
CA GLU A 188 8.72 9.66 19.96
C GLU A 188 10.15 9.08 20.16
N ASP A 189 10.37 8.32 21.23
CA ASP A 189 11.65 7.66 21.54
C ASP A 189 11.92 6.38 20.73
N SER A 190 10.95 5.90 19.94
CA SER A 190 11.09 4.76 19.00
C SER A 190 11.70 5.15 17.63
N GLY A 191 12.44 6.27 17.61
CA GLY A 191 12.85 7.10 16.48
C GLY A 191 13.72 6.51 15.36
N PHE A 192 13.62 5.22 15.05
CA PHE A 192 14.24 4.65 13.84
C PHE A 192 13.29 3.84 12.94
N ILE A 193 12.04 3.58 13.35
CA ILE A 193 11.11 2.73 12.54
C ILE A 193 9.90 3.49 12.04
N LEU A 194 9.70 4.71 12.51
CA LEU A 194 8.49 5.49 12.21
C LEU A 194 8.77 6.86 11.63
N ALA A 195 10.04 7.20 11.39
CA ALA A 195 10.42 8.43 10.74
C ALA A 195 9.67 8.71 9.40
N PRO A 196 9.20 7.72 8.62
CA PRO A 196 8.43 7.99 7.40
C PRO A 196 6.91 8.19 7.63
N PHE A 197 6.38 7.84 8.81
CA PHE A 197 5.02 8.20 9.21
C PHE A 197 4.96 9.62 9.76
N LEU A 198 6.08 10.15 10.23
CA LEU A 198 6.21 11.52 10.69
C LEU A 198 6.55 12.46 9.52
N SER A 199 5.71 12.49 8.48
CA SER A 199 5.68 13.65 7.59
C SER A 199 5.07 14.81 8.36
N ASP A 200 5.85 15.52 9.17
CA ASP A 200 5.40 16.70 9.94
C ASP A 200 4.17 16.51 10.86
N GLU A 201 3.47 15.36 10.84
CA GLU A 201 2.18 15.15 11.51
C GLU A 201 2.30 15.19 13.04
N LEU A 202 3.48 14.91 13.60
CA LEU A 202 3.78 15.13 15.02
C LEU A 202 4.83 16.21 15.32
N GLN A 203 5.56 16.74 14.32
CA GLN A 203 6.30 18.00 14.54
C GLN A 203 5.36 19.21 14.54
N ASP A 204 4.19 19.10 13.92
CA ASP A 204 3.02 19.91 14.26
C ASP A 204 2.34 19.35 15.53
N SER A 205 3.11 19.43 16.61
CA SER A 205 2.72 20.21 17.81
C SER A 205 2.24 21.65 17.45
N LYS A 206 1.48 21.81 16.37
CA LYS A 206 0.77 23.00 15.93
C LYS A 206 -0.65 22.66 15.50
N LEU A 207 -1.07 21.40 15.29
CA LEU A 207 -2.49 21.08 15.06
C LEU A 207 -3.23 20.71 16.36
N LEU A 208 -2.70 19.78 17.15
CA LEU A 208 -3.17 19.56 18.52
C LEU A 208 -2.86 20.77 19.41
N ARG A 209 -1.69 21.39 19.19
CA ARG A 209 -1.39 22.70 19.77
C ARG A 209 -2.22 23.81 19.12
N LYS A 210 -2.75 23.75 17.89
CA LYS A 210 -3.72 24.76 17.39
C LYS A 210 -5.05 24.68 18.14
N LEU A 211 -5.45 23.49 18.57
CA LEU A 211 -6.62 23.29 19.42
C LEU A 211 -6.34 23.69 20.88
N ASP A 212 -5.12 23.46 21.40
CA ASP A 212 -4.70 23.89 22.74
C ASP A 212 -4.20 25.36 22.82
N PHE A 213 -3.87 26.01 21.68
CA PHE A 213 -3.51 27.44 21.56
C PHE A 213 -4.76 28.33 21.53
N LEU A 214 -5.96 27.75 21.41
CA LEU A 214 -7.23 28.47 21.58
C LEU A 214 -7.43 29.00 23.00
N ASN A 215 -6.50 28.71 23.92
CA ASN A 215 -6.55 29.26 25.27
C ASN A 215 -5.56 30.42 25.52
N GLU A 216 -4.52 30.65 24.69
CA GLU A 216 -3.52 31.72 24.94
C GLU A 216 -2.89 32.42 23.70
N GLY A 217 -3.42 32.29 22.48
CA GLY A 217 -2.94 33.02 21.29
C GLY A 217 -3.86 34.17 20.85
N SER A 218 -3.30 35.35 20.51
CA SER A 218 -4.06 36.57 20.18
C SER A 218 -5.11 36.40 19.07
N GLU A 219 -6.34 36.87 19.32
CA GLU A 219 -7.51 36.83 18.41
C GLU A 219 -7.18 37.20 16.94
N ASN A 220 -6.23 38.11 16.71
CA ASN A 220 -5.84 38.58 15.38
C ASN A 220 -5.22 37.51 14.45
N GLU A 221 -4.55 36.48 14.98
CA GLU A 221 -3.90 35.45 14.14
C GLU A 221 -4.89 34.38 13.69
N PHE A 222 -5.87 34.06 14.54
CA PHE A 222 -6.98 33.18 14.19
C PHE A 222 -7.90 33.83 13.16
N ASP A 223 -8.24 35.11 13.34
CA ASP A 223 -9.03 35.87 12.38
C ASP A 223 -8.32 36.00 11.03
N ALA A 224 -6.99 36.12 11.01
CA ALA A 224 -6.21 36.14 9.78
C ALA A 224 -6.23 34.79 9.05
N ILE A 225 -6.18 33.67 9.78
CA ILE A 225 -6.28 32.32 9.20
C ILE A 225 -7.69 32.09 8.62
N LEU A 226 -8.74 32.49 9.35
CA LEU A 226 -10.11 32.39 8.87
C LEU A 226 -10.36 33.24 7.62
N ALA A 227 -9.89 34.48 7.60
CA ALA A 227 -10.01 35.36 6.44
C ALA A 227 -9.28 34.79 5.21
N GLU A 228 -8.13 34.15 5.41
CA GLU A 228 -7.39 33.50 4.33
C GLU A 228 -8.14 32.25 3.81
N MET A 229 -8.69 31.42 4.70
CA MET A 229 -9.50 30.26 4.31
C MET A 229 -10.77 30.66 3.55
N GLU A 230 -11.48 31.70 4.00
CA GLU A 230 -12.66 32.24 3.31
C GLU A 230 -12.30 32.81 1.93
N ARG A 231 -11.19 33.55 1.83
CA ARG A 231 -10.68 34.07 0.55
C ARG A 231 -10.38 32.95 -0.43
N GLU A 232 -9.79 31.87 0.04
CA GLU A 232 -9.41 30.72 -0.76
C GLU A 232 -10.60 29.87 -1.21
N MET A 233 -11.59 29.62 -0.33
CA MET A 233 -12.85 28.96 -0.71
C MET A 233 -13.60 29.77 -1.76
N ASN A 234 -13.75 31.08 -1.53
CA ASN A 234 -14.41 31.98 -2.48
C ASN A 234 -13.73 31.98 -3.85
N MET A 235 -12.40 31.87 -3.90
CA MET A 235 -11.67 31.80 -5.18
C MET A 235 -12.00 30.55 -5.97
N ALA A 236 -11.94 29.37 -5.34
CA ALA A 236 -12.20 28.10 -6.01
C ALA A 236 -13.65 28.06 -6.53
N ASP A 237 -14.59 28.55 -5.73
CA ASP A 237 -16.01 28.61 -6.11
C ASP A 237 -16.25 29.61 -7.24
N MET A 238 -15.65 30.80 -7.19
CA MET A 238 -15.74 31.79 -8.28
C MET A 238 -15.16 31.25 -9.59
N LEU A 239 -13.99 30.59 -9.57
CA LEU A 239 -13.39 30.02 -10.77
C LEU A 239 -14.23 28.89 -11.36
N LYS A 240 -14.83 28.06 -10.51
CA LYS A 240 -15.79 27.02 -10.93
C LYS A 240 -17.04 27.66 -11.53
N GLU A 241 -17.67 28.63 -10.88
CA GLU A 241 -18.90 29.24 -11.40
C GLU A 241 -18.70 30.01 -12.70
N LEU A 242 -17.55 30.66 -12.89
CA LEU A 242 -17.29 31.49 -14.07
C LEU A 242 -16.73 30.68 -15.25
N GLY A 243 -16.08 29.55 -14.96
CA GLY A 243 -15.61 28.57 -15.95
C GLY A 243 -14.62 29.12 -16.98
N TYR A 244 -14.54 28.46 -18.14
CA TYR A 244 -13.54 28.73 -19.20
C TYR A 244 -13.53 30.18 -19.70
N LYS A 245 -14.68 30.86 -19.62
CA LYS A 245 -14.85 32.24 -20.11
C LYS A 245 -13.96 33.25 -19.36
N CYS A 246 -13.45 32.90 -18.17
CA CYS A 246 -12.46 33.70 -17.44
C CYS A 246 -11.16 33.91 -18.21
N THR A 247 -10.82 33.01 -19.13
CA THR A 247 -9.56 33.02 -19.87
C THR A 247 -9.72 33.49 -21.33
N LEU A 248 -10.80 34.21 -21.64
CA LEU A 248 -11.04 34.78 -22.98
C LEU A 248 -10.05 35.88 -23.34
N ASP A 249 -9.71 36.74 -22.38
CA ASP A 249 -8.81 37.88 -22.57
C ASP A 249 -7.95 38.11 -21.33
N VAL A 250 -6.72 38.58 -21.55
CA VAL A 250 -5.75 38.84 -20.49
C VAL A 250 -6.27 39.93 -19.54
N SER A 251 -6.98 40.96 -20.03
CA SER A 251 -7.50 42.00 -19.14
C SER A 251 -8.62 41.48 -18.24
N LEU A 252 -9.53 40.67 -18.78
CA LEU A 252 -10.61 40.04 -18.00
C LEU A 252 -10.05 39.08 -16.94
N CYS A 253 -9.11 38.23 -17.34
CA CYS A 253 -8.48 37.27 -16.43
C CYS A 253 -7.72 38.00 -15.31
N LYS A 254 -7.03 39.10 -15.62
CA LYS A 254 -6.38 39.95 -14.61
C LYS A 254 -7.36 40.61 -13.66
N ASP A 255 -8.47 41.15 -14.16
CA ASP A 255 -9.50 41.77 -13.32
C ASP A 255 -10.05 40.74 -12.30
N LEU A 256 -10.32 39.52 -12.75
CA LEU A 256 -10.72 38.42 -11.88
C LEU A 256 -9.63 38.07 -10.85
N LEU A 257 -8.40 37.81 -11.32
CA LEU A 257 -7.29 37.42 -10.46
C LEU A 257 -6.88 38.52 -9.47
N SER A 258 -7.11 39.79 -9.81
CA SER A 258 -6.85 40.92 -8.92
C SER A 258 -7.72 40.89 -7.65
N SER A 259 -8.88 40.26 -7.72
CA SER A 259 -9.77 40.04 -6.56
C SER A 259 -9.11 39.12 -5.51
N PHE A 260 -8.09 38.36 -5.90
CA PHE A 260 -7.34 37.44 -5.05
C PHE A 260 -5.91 37.93 -4.76
N SER A 261 -5.62 39.21 -4.96
CA SER A 261 -4.32 39.80 -4.66
C SER A 261 -4.07 39.89 -3.13
N PRO A 262 -2.85 39.63 -2.63
CA PRO A 262 -1.64 39.27 -3.37
C PRO A 262 -1.65 37.81 -3.87
N LEU A 263 -1.22 37.62 -5.11
CA LEU A 263 -1.02 36.26 -5.65
C LEU A 263 0.30 35.70 -5.10
N THR A 264 0.18 34.84 -4.09
CA THR A 264 1.29 34.04 -3.56
C THR A 264 1.40 32.71 -4.31
N GLU A 265 2.50 32.00 -4.14
CA GLU A 265 2.71 30.66 -4.70
C GLU A 265 1.60 29.68 -4.31
N VAL A 266 1.11 29.77 -3.06
CA VAL A 266 -0.03 28.98 -2.54
C VAL A 266 -1.31 29.31 -3.30
N THR A 267 -1.61 30.60 -3.47
CA THR A 267 -2.81 31.06 -4.18
C THR A 267 -2.80 30.56 -5.63
N VAL A 268 -1.64 30.61 -6.29
CA VAL A 268 -1.47 30.15 -7.68
C VAL A 268 -1.60 28.63 -7.78
N ALA A 269 -1.03 27.88 -6.84
CA ALA A 269 -1.18 26.42 -6.79
C ALA A 269 -2.67 26.02 -6.71
N ARG A 270 -3.46 26.71 -5.89
CA ARG A 270 -4.91 26.48 -5.79
C ARG A 270 -5.70 26.88 -7.03
N ILE A 271 -5.31 27.98 -7.69
CA ILE A 271 -5.89 28.36 -8.99
C ILE A 271 -5.67 27.22 -9.98
N LEU A 272 -4.44 26.71 -10.10
CA LEU A 272 -4.13 25.59 -10.99
C LEU A 272 -4.90 24.32 -10.61
N GLY A 273 -4.95 23.98 -9.32
CA GLY A 273 -5.73 22.85 -8.80
C GLY A 273 -7.23 22.94 -9.14
N THR A 274 -7.80 24.14 -9.06
CA THR A 274 -9.22 24.38 -9.41
C THR A 274 -9.46 24.28 -10.92
N VAL A 275 -8.56 24.88 -11.72
CA VAL A 275 -8.63 24.88 -13.18
C VAL A 275 -8.60 23.46 -13.75
N ILE A 276 -7.81 22.56 -13.17
CA ILE A 276 -7.70 21.17 -13.67
C ILE A 276 -8.85 20.27 -13.21
N GLN A 277 -9.56 20.61 -12.14
CA GLN A 277 -10.74 19.89 -11.64
C GLN A 277 -12.05 20.36 -12.27
N SER A 278 -11.97 21.33 -13.18
CA SER A 278 -13.11 21.97 -13.81
C SER A 278 -13.74 21.01 -14.85
N ASP A 279 -14.86 20.37 -14.52
CA ASP A 279 -15.57 19.40 -15.38
C ASP A 279 -16.13 20.00 -16.68
N ALA A 280 -16.29 19.18 -17.73
CA ALA A 280 -16.96 19.57 -18.99
C ALA A 280 -18.44 20.00 -18.84
N GLY A 281 -19.00 19.97 -17.62
CA GLY A 281 -20.38 20.31 -17.28
C GLY A 281 -20.71 21.80 -17.13
N PHE A 282 -19.80 22.74 -17.41
CA PHE A 282 -20.04 24.20 -17.28
C PHE A 282 -21.16 24.79 -18.16
N GLN A 283 -21.91 23.99 -18.91
CA GLN A 283 -22.98 24.47 -19.77
C GLN A 283 -24.12 25.18 -18.99
N ASP A 284 -24.27 24.91 -17.69
CA ASP A 284 -25.35 25.48 -16.86
C ASP A 284 -25.01 26.79 -16.12
N HIS A 285 -23.76 27.30 -16.19
CA HIS A 285 -23.33 28.48 -15.41
C HIS A 285 -23.25 29.80 -16.19
N GLU A 286 -23.85 29.89 -17.38
CA GLU A 286 -23.75 31.11 -18.22
C GLU A 286 -24.17 32.39 -17.49
N ASN A 287 -25.21 32.33 -16.65
CA ASN A 287 -25.76 33.48 -15.94
C ASN A 287 -24.80 34.09 -14.91
N ALA A 288 -23.96 33.28 -14.25
CA ALA A 288 -22.98 33.77 -13.29
C ALA A 288 -21.90 34.60 -13.98
N PHE A 289 -21.38 34.10 -15.10
CA PHE A 289 -20.41 34.81 -15.92
C PHE A 289 -20.94 36.15 -16.46
N TYR A 290 -22.16 36.20 -16.99
CA TYR A 290 -22.74 37.45 -17.49
C TYR A 290 -22.94 38.49 -16.37
N THR A 291 -23.33 38.05 -15.18
CA THR A 291 -23.51 38.92 -14.01
C THR A 291 -22.17 39.52 -13.59
N PHE A 292 -21.12 38.70 -13.51
CA PHE A 292 -19.76 39.15 -13.20
C PHE A 292 -19.21 40.11 -14.27
N TYR A 293 -19.36 39.77 -15.55
CA TYR A 293 -18.85 40.57 -16.66
C TYR A 293 -19.52 41.95 -16.72
N SER A 294 -20.83 42.01 -16.46
CA SER A 294 -21.59 43.26 -16.32
C SER A 294 -21.13 44.09 -15.12
N ALA A 295 -20.85 43.45 -13.99
CA ALA A 295 -20.33 44.12 -12.78
C ALA A 295 -18.95 44.76 -13.00
N LEU A 296 -18.11 44.19 -13.87
CA LEU A 296 -16.84 44.78 -14.30
C LEU A 296 -17.00 45.99 -15.24
N GLY A 297 -18.23 46.39 -15.58
CA GLY A 297 -18.50 47.52 -16.47
C GLY A 297 -18.12 47.27 -17.93
N ARG A 298 -17.90 46.00 -18.30
CA ARG A 298 -17.62 45.59 -19.67
C ARG A 298 -18.95 45.23 -20.33
N GLY A 299 -19.31 45.92 -21.41
CA GLY A 299 -20.67 45.93 -21.99
C GLY A 299 -21.19 44.58 -22.53
N ASN A 300 -22.28 44.60 -23.29
CA ASN A 300 -22.94 43.37 -23.76
C ASN A 300 -22.04 42.53 -24.68
N LEU A 301 -21.78 41.29 -24.27
CA LEU A 301 -21.09 40.24 -25.03
C LEU A 301 -22.08 39.53 -25.96
N SER A 302 -22.26 40.02 -27.18
CA SER A 302 -23.19 39.38 -28.13
C SER A 302 -22.54 38.44 -29.15
N ASP A 303 -21.21 38.26 -29.16
CA ASP A 303 -20.53 37.58 -30.29
C ASP A 303 -19.33 36.68 -29.92
N MET A 304 -19.23 36.21 -28.67
CA MET A 304 -18.08 35.37 -28.29
C MET A 304 -18.38 33.87 -28.41
N SER A 305 -17.53 33.15 -29.14
CA SER A 305 -17.53 31.68 -29.16
C SER A 305 -17.27 31.13 -27.77
N SER A 306 -18.13 30.24 -27.29
CA SER A 306 -17.98 29.57 -25.99
C SER A 306 -16.70 28.71 -26.01
N PRO A 307 -15.65 29.06 -25.25
CA PRO A 307 -14.47 28.22 -25.18
C PRO A 307 -14.85 26.91 -24.49
N ASN A 308 -14.37 25.81 -25.07
CA ASN A 308 -14.58 24.45 -24.61
C ASN A 308 -13.39 23.92 -23.79
N SER A 309 -12.41 24.77 -23.50
CA SER A 309 -11.27 24.48 -22.63
C SER A 309 -10.66 25.78 -22.07
N TRP A 310 -9.88 25.68 -20.99
CA TRP A 310 -9.13 26.79 -20.43
C TRP A 310 -8.01 27.25 -21.36
N ASN A 311 -7.90 28.55 -21.60
CA ASN A 311 -6.77 29.11 -22.32
C ASN A 311 -5.57 29.31 -21.38
N THR A 312 -4.61 28.40 -21.47
CA THR A 312 -3.40 28.38 -20.63
C THR A 312 -2.51 29.59 -20.89
N ASP A 313 -2.44 30.09 -22.12
CA ASP A 313 -1.64 31.27 -22.47
C ASP A 313 -2.14 32.50 -21.71
N VAL A 314 -3.45 32.74 -21.78
CA VAL A 314 -4.09 33.89 -21.14
C VAL A 314 -3.98 33.81 -19.62
N LEU A 315 -4.22 32.63 -19.04
CA LEU A 315 -4.12 32.42 -17.59
C LEU A 315 -2.71 32.72 -17.07
N ILE A 316 -1.70 32.12 -17.68
CA ILE A 316 -0.31 32.24 -17.23
C ILE A 316 0.25 33.64 -17.49
N GLU A 317 -0.09 34.26 -18.62
CA GLU A 317 0.29 35.66 -18.90
C GLU A 317 -0.31 36.61 -17.87
N SER A 318 -1.58 36.41 -17.50
CA SER A 318 -2.27 37.21 -16.49
C SER A 318 -1.61 37.10 -15.12
N ILE A 319 -1.25 35.88 -14.70
CA ILE A 319 -0.53 35.63 -13.44
C ILE A 319 0.85 36.29 -13.45
N LYS A 320 1.62 36.14 -14.53
CA LYS A 320 2.96 36.77 -14.68
C LYS A 320 2.91 38.29 -14.61
N GLN A 321 1.88 38.91 -15.19
CA GLN A 321 1.71 40.36 -15.15
C GLN A 321 1.31 40.88 -13.76
N LEU A 322 0.57 40.09 -12.97
CA LEU A 322 0.15 40.47 -11.62
C LEU A 322 1.23 40.19 -10.57
N ALA A 323 2.01 39.12 -10.74
CA ALA A 323 3.02 38.70 -9.80
C ALA A 323 4.26 38.15 -10.54
N PRO A 324 5.13 39.04 -11.06
CA PRO A 324 6.29 38.66 -11.87
C PRO A 324 7.40 37.92 -11.10
N GLY A 325 7.37 37.97 -9.77
CA GLY A 325 8.36 37.33 -8.89
C GLY A 325 8.00 35.90 -8.44
N ILE A 326 6.89 35.33 -8.90
CA ILE A 326 6.44 34.00 -8.48
C ILE A 326 7.48 32.94 -8.85
N SER A 327 7.83 32.12 -7.85
CA SER A 327 8.61 30.91 -8.09
C SER A 327 7.69 29.76 -8.52
N TRP A 328 7.73 29.38 -9.80
CA TRP A 328 6.95 28.26 -10.31
C TRP A 328 7.36 26.91 -9.74
N THR A 329 8.59 26.77 -9.23
CA THR A 329 8.97 25.56 -8.49
C THR A 329 8.22 25.47 -7.17
N ALA A 330 8.15 26.59 -6.44
CA ALA A 330 7.40 26.68 -5.19
C ALA A 330 5.88 26.57 -5.41
N VAL A 331 5.35 27.01 -6.56
CA VAL A 331 3.94 26.73 -6.94
C VAL A 331 3.69 25.22 -7.01
N ILE A 332 4.59 24.44 -7.63
CA ILE A 332 4.44 22.98 -7.71
C ILE A 332 4.61 22.33 -6.34
N GLU A 333 5.53 22.82 -5.50
CA GLU A 333 5.67 22.37 -4.10
C GLU A 333 4.40 22.62 -3.27
N ASN A 334 3.68 23.71 -3.55
CA ASN A 334 2.41 24.05 -2.89
C ASN A 334 1.18 23.38 -3.52
N LEU A 335 1.33 22.45 -4.48
CA LEU A 335 0.23 21.57 -4.89
C LEU A 335 -0.13 20.53 -3.82
N ASP A 336 0.76 20.32 -2.85
CA ASP A 336 0.48 19.55 -1.64
C ASP A 336 -0.45 20.32 -0.69
N HIS A 337 -1.74 20.32 -1.03
CA HIS A 337 -2.78 20.91 -0.19
C HIS A 337 -4.06 20.06 -0.24
N GLU A 338 -4.90 20.20 0.79
CA GLU A 338 -6.20 19.55 0.85
C GLU A 338 -7.07 19.99 -0.34
N GLY A 339 -7.74 19.04 -0.98
CA GLY A 339 -8.60 19.28 -2.14
C GLY A 339 -7.88 19.31 -3.50
N PHE A 340 -6.54 19.20 -3.56
CA PHE A 340 -5.86 18.94 -4.83
C PHE A 340 -6.11 17.52 -5.31
N TYR A 341 -6.58 17.36 -6.55
CA TYR A 341 -6.82 16.07 -7.19
C TYR A 341 -6.75 16.22 -8.72
N VAL A 342 -6.17 15.23 -9.40
CA VAL A 342 -6.12 15.16 -10.86
C VAL A 342 -7.15 14.13 -11.33
N PRO A 343 -8.25 14.54 -11.98
CA PRO A 343 -9.34 13.63 -12.35
C PRO A 343 -8.98 12.69 -13.52
N ASP A 344 -8.37 13.22 -14.58
CA ASP A 344 -8.11 12.50 -15.83
C ASP A 344 -6.81 12.94 -16.55
N GLU A 345 -6.52 12.29 -17.68
CA GLU A 345 -5.34 12.57 -18.51
C GLU A 345 -5.37 13.98 -19.13
N ALA A 346 -6.56 14.52 -19.43
CA ALA A 346 -6.71 15.85 -20.00
C ALA A 346 -6.38 16.93 -18.97
N ALA A 347 -6.85 16.75 -17.73
CA ALA A 347 -6.52 17.59 -16.59
C ALA A 347 -5.02 17.57 -16.28
N PHE A 348 -4.39 16.40 -16.31
CA PHE A 348 -2.94 16.27 -16.17
C PHE A 348 -2.20 17.04 -17.29
N SER A 349 -2.60 16.84 -18.55
CA SER A 349 -2.00 17.52 -19.70
C SER A 349 -2.16 19.04 -19.63
N LEU A 350 -3.29 19.52 -19.11
CA LEU A 350 -3.54 20.93 -18.85
C LEU A 350 -2.58 21.50 -17.81
N LEU A 351 -2.39 20.80 -16.67
CA LEU A 351 -1.45 21.19 -15.62
C LEU A 351 -0.02 21.32 -16.16
N ILE A 352 0.43 20.31 -16.92
CA ILE A 352 1.78 20.32 -17.50
C ILE A 352 1.92 21.42 -18.56
N SER A 353 0.87 21.70 -19.33
CA SER A 353 0.86 22.80 -20.31
C SER A 353 0.96 24.17 -19.62
N CYS A 354 0.24 24.37 -18.51
CA CYS A 354 0.36 25.55 -17.65
C CYS A 354 1.81 25.73 -17.19
N TYR A 355 2.44 24.67 -16.67
CA TYR A 355 3.83 24.74 -16.21
C TYR A 355 4.82 25.06 -17.35
N LYS A 356 4.71 24.38 -18.51
CA LYS A 356 5.57 24.64 -19.68
C LYS A 356 5.44 26.07 -20.23
N ARG A 357 4.27 26.70 -20.05
CA ARG A 357 4.05 28.09 -20.43
C ARG A 357 4.56 29.08 -19.39
N ALA A 358 4.50 28.68 -18.13
CA ALA A 358 4.96 29.41 -16.97
C ALA A 358 6.49 29.50 -16.89
N SER A 359 7.17 28.37 -17.02
CA SER A 359 8.62 28.26 -16.85
C SER A 359 9.30 27.69 -18.10
N GLN A 360 10.55 28.09 -18.32
CA GLN A 360 11.44 27.45 -19.30
C GLN A 360 12.30 26.35 -18.66
N ASP A 361 12.31 26.27 -17.33
CA ASP A 361 13.06 25.27 -16.59
C ASP A 361 12.39 23.90 -16.66
N PRO A 362 13.16 22.80 -16.51
CA PRO A 362 12.60 21.47 -16.37
C PRO A 362 11.60 21.38 -15.21
N PHE A 363 10.58 20.55 -15.36
CA PHE A 363 9.58 20.31 -14.30
C PHE A 363 10.26 19.87 -12.99
N PRO A 364 9.91 20.44 -11.83
CA PRO A 364 10.58 20.20 -10.56
C PRO A 364 10.15 18.84 -10.00
N LEU A 365 10.71 17.75 -10.53
CA LEU A 365 10.35 16.39 -10.12
C LEU A 365 10.51 16.16 -8.62
N ALA A 366 11.48 16.82 -7.97
CA ALA A 366 11.67 16.73 -6.52
C ALA A 366 10.48 17.27 -5.71
N ALA A 367 9.68 18.19 -6.26
CA ALA A 367 8.48 18.70 -5.59
C ALA A 367 7.37 17.63 -5.51
N VAL A 368 7.33 16.68 -6.45
CA VAL A 368 6.30 15.62 -6.51
C VAL A 368 6.85 14.25 -6.08
N CYS A 369 8.08 13.93 -6.44
CA CYS A 369 8.71 12.63 -6.18
C CYS A 369 9.78 12.69 -5.07
N GLY A 370 10.06 13.87 -4.49
CA GLY A 370 11.12 13.99 -3.49
C GLY A 370 10.71 13.49 -2.11
N ASN A 371 9.45 13.71 -1.73
CA ASN A 371 8.86 13.26 -0.47
C ASN A 371 7.38 12.92 -0.67
N VAL A 372 6.79 12.16 0.24
CA VAL A 372 5.35 11.94 0.26
C VAL A 372 4.63 13.19 0.75
N TRP A 373 3.61 13.59 0.00
CA TRP A 373 2.75 14.74 0.28
C TRP A 373 1.86 14.50 1.50
N ARG A 374 1.42 15.58 2.14
CA ARG A 374 0.35 15.58 3.14
C ARG A 374 -0.95 15.11 2.49
N ASN A 375 -1.27 15.60 1.30
CA ASN A 375 -2.34 15.07 0.46
C ASN A 375 -1.84 13.89 -0.39
N SER A 376 -1.76 12.71 0.22
CA SER A 376 -1.30 11.47 -0.41
C SER A 376 -2.17 11.01 -1.59
N GLU A 377 -3.50 11.21 -1.50
CA GLU A 377 -4.43 10.90 -2.59
C GLU A 377 -4.21 11.83 -3.79
N GLY A 378 -4.01 13.13 -3.54
CA GLY A 378 -3.67 14.12 -4.56
C GLY A 378 -2.36 13.79 -5.27
N GLN A 379 -1.32 13.44 -4.52
CA GLN A 379 -0.03 13.01 -5.08
C GLN A 379 -0.19 11.76 -5.95
N LEU A 380 -0.89 10.74 -5.45
CA LEU A 380 -1.10 9.52 -6.21
C LEU A 380 -1.92 9.75 -7.48
N SER A 381 -2.92 10.65 -7.42
CA SER A 381 -3.70 11.04 -8.61
C SER A 381 -2.82 11.69 -9.69
N PHE A 382 -1.87 12.54 -9.30
CA PHE A 382 -0.88 13.11 -10.21
C PHE A 382 0.02 12.01 -10.79
N LEU A 383 0.60 11.17 -9.92
CA LEU A 383 1.55 10.13 -10.32
C LEU A 383 0.93 9.11 -11.28
N LYS A 384 -0.34 8.76 -11.07
CA LYS A 384 -1.10 7.84 -11.94
C LYS A 384 -1.06 8.27 -13.42
N TYR A 385 -1.28 9.56 -13.69
CA TYR A 385 -1.24 10.09 -15.05
C TYR A 385 0.19 10.40 -15.50
N ALA A 386 1.08 10.83 -14.59
CA ALA A 386 2.48 11.10 -14.91
C ALA A 386 3.23 9.87 -15.43
N VAL A 387 3.07 8.70 -14.79
CA VAL A 387 3.76 7.46 -15.22
C VAL A 387 3.27 6.94 -16.56
N SER A 388 2.02 7.23 -16.91
CA SER A 388 1.37 6.80 -18.16
C SER A 388 1.52 7.82 -19.29
N ALA A 389 1.98 9.04 -18.98
CA ALA A 389 2.05 10.13 -19.93
C ALA A 389 3.10 9.87 -21.03
N PRO A 390 2.81 10.25 -22.28
CA PRO A 390 3.78 10.15 -23.36
C PRO A 390 4.96 11.11 -23.12
N PRO A 391 6.18 10.80 -23.64
CA PRO A 391 7.38 11.61 -23.39
C PRO A 391 7.26 13.07 -23.85
N GLU A 392 6.42 13.35 -24.85
CA GLU A 392 6.16 14.71 -25.32
C GLU A 392 5.41 15.55 -24.28
N VAL A 393 4.59 14.90 -23.44
CA VAL A 393 3.84 15.54 -22.36
C VAL A 393 4.73 15.62 -21.13
N PHE A 394 5.22 14.50 -20.61
CA PHE A 394 5.95 14.47 -19.33
C PHE A 394 7.08 13.44 -19.35
N MET A 395 8.21 13.77 -18.73
CA MET A 395 9.38 12.89 -18.61
C MET A 395 9.99 12.96 -17.22
N PHE A 396 10.48 11.81 -16.74
CA PHE A 396 11.22 11.67 -15.49
C PHE A 396 12.75 11.78 -15.69
N SER A 397 13.19 12.23 -16.87
CA SER A 397 14.60 12.33 -17.29
C SER A 397 15.46 13.21 -16.38
N HIS A 398 14.85 14.20 -15.71
CA HIS A 398 15.53 15.18 -14.86
C HIS A 398 15.52 14.82 -13.37
N CYS A 399 15.15 13.58 -13.04
CA CYS A 399 15.19 13.10 -11.66
C CYS A 399 16.65 13.06 -11.14
N LYS A 400 16.84 13.38 -9.85
CA LYS A 400 18.17 13.36 -9.22
C LYS A 400 18.72 11.94 -9.11
N ARG A 401 17.86 10.97 -8.80
CA ARG A 401 18.23 9.55 -8.62
C ARG A 401 17.60 8.71 -9.72
N GLN A 402 18.38 8.44 -10.76
CA GLN A 402 18.04 7.49 -11.80
C GLN A 402 18.84 6.20 -11.66
N LEU A 403 18.21 5.10 -12.08
CA LEU A 403 18.82 3.79 -12.12
C LEU A 403 20.00 3.80 -13.11
N ALA A 404 21.19 3.46 -12.63
CA ALA A 404 22.40 3.36 -13.46
C ALA A 404 22.51 1.97 -14.12
N ASN A 405 23.23 1.88 -15.24
CA ASN A 405 23.52 0.63 -15.96
C ASN A 405 22.30 -0.15 -16.47
N VAL A 406 21.20 0.56 -16.74
CA VAL A 406 19.97 -0.05 -17.27
C VAL A 406 20.23 -0.75 -18.61
N ASP A 407 21.12 -0.22 -19.45
CA ASP A 407 21.49 -0.82 -20.74
C ASP A 407 22.10 -2.23 -20.64
N ALA A 408 22.70 -2.58 -19.48
CA ALA A 408 23.24 -3.92 -19.23
C ALA A 408 22.16 -4.94 -18.81
N VAL A 409 21.08 -4.44 -18.20
CA VAL A 409 19.91 -5.21 -17.74
C VAL A 409 18.90 -5.38 -18.88
N ILE A 410 18.88 -4.45 -19.83
CA ILE A 410 17.87 -4.37 -20.89
C ILE A 410 18.35 -5.02 -22.18
N SER A 411 17.63 -6.05 -22.60
CA SER A 411 17.66 -6.49 -24.01
C SER A 411 17.12 -5.38 -24.91
N GLN A 412 17.80 -5.04 -26.02
CA GLN A 412 17.43 -3.97 -26.98
C GLN A 412 15.94 -3.94 -27.41
N LYS A 413 15.20 -5.03 -27.24
CA LYS A 413 13.75 -5.12 -27.51
C LYS A 413 12.85 -4.39 -26.51
N LEU A 414 13.33 -4.02 -25.32
CA LEU A 414 12.50 -3.45 -24.24
C LEU A 414 12.41 -1.91 -24.25
N GLN A 415 13.10 -1.21 -25.16
CA GLN A 415 13.19 0.26 -25.19
C GLN A 415 11.85 1.01 -25.32
N SER A 416 10.78 0.35 -25.77
CA SER A 416 9.46 0.99 -25.86
C SER A 416 8.67 1.02 -24.54
N GLY A 417 9.03 0.20 -23.54
CA GLY A 417 8.25 0.02 -22.30
C GLY A 417 8.47 1.07 -21.20
N TYR A 418 9.41 2.00 -21.36
CA TYR A 418 9.75 3.03 -20.36
C TYR A 418 10.10 4.37 -21.04
N ALA A 419 9.40 4.70 -22.13
CA ALA A 419 9.73 5.84 -22.99
C ALA A 419 9.85 7.19 -22.23
N ASN A 420 9.05 7.40 -21.18
CA ASN A 420 9.09 8.61 -20.34
C ASN A 420 10.06 8.53 -19.15
N HIS A 421 10.83 7.45 -19.01
CA HIS A 421 11.80 7.18 -17.95
C HIS A 421 11.20 7.04 -16.53
N ALA A 422 9.88 6.81 -16.39
CA ALA A 422 9.23 6.66 -15.09
C ALA A 422 9.84 5.54 -14.25
N TRP A 423 9.91 4.32 -14.79
CA TRP A 423 10.31 3.12 -14.02
C TRP A 423 11.81 3.01 -13.71
N ILE A 424 12.62 3.96 -14.18
CA ILE A 424 14.04 4.09 -13.80
C ILE A 424 14.27 5.24 -12.82
N CYS A 425 13.23 6.02 -12.48
CA CYS A 425 13.25 7.08 -11.49
C CYS A 425 13.16 6.45 -10.09
N LEU A 426 14.26 6.44 -9.33
CA LEU A 426 14.28 5.85 -8.00
C LEU A 426 13.44 6.64 -7.00
N ASP A 427 13.43 7.97 -7.14
CA ASP A 427 12.61 8.86 -6.30
C ASP A 427 11.10 8.56 -6.47
N LEU A 428 10.67 8.25 -7.71
CA LEU A 428 9.30 7.80 -7.97
C LEU A 428 9.00 6.45 -7.29
N LEU A 429 9.88 5.46 -7.46
CA LEU A 429 9.66 4.13 -6.89
C LEU A 429 9.60 4.20 -5.36
N GLU A 430 10.46 5.00 -4.73
CA GLU A 430 10.47 5.22 -3.30
C GLU A 430 9.18 5.87 -2.80
N VAL A 431 8.71 6.93 -3.46
CA VAL A 431 7.42 7.58 -3.12
C VAL A 431 6.25 6.61 -3.31
N LEU A 432 6.22 5.82 -4.38
CA LEU A 432 5.16 4.81 -4.58
C LEU A 432 5.17 3.75 -3.46
N CYS A 433 6.34 3.26 -3.04
CA CYS A 433 6.46 2.34 -1.92
C CYS A 433 5.97 2.97 -0.60
N GLN A 434 6.34 4.23 -0.33
CA GLN A 434 5.89 4.93 0.87
C GLN A 434 4.38 5.22 0.84
N LEU A 435 3.80 5.58 -0.31
CA LEU A 435 2.35 5.77 -0.47
C LEU A 435 1.58 4.47 -0.22
N ALA A 436 2.10 3.33 -0.68
CA ALA A 436 1.50 2.04 -0.39
C ALA A 436 1.50 1.73 1.11
N GLU A 437 2.59 2.05 1.80
CA GLU A 437 2.69 1.91 3.25
C GLU A 437 1.83 2.94 4.02
N ARG A 438 1.22 3.92 3.35
CA ARG A 438 0.23 4.85 3.92
C ARG A 438 -1.23 4.46 3.65
N GLY A 439 -1.46 3.21 3.26
CA GLY A 439 -2.82 2.69 3.02
C GLY A 439 -3.36 2.96 1.62
N LEU A 440 -2.48 3.26 0.65
CA LEU A 440 -2.81 3.35 -0.77
C LEU A 440 -2.21 2.18 -1.57
N ALA A 441 -1.91 1.05 -0.93
CA ALA A 441 -1.22 -0.09 -1.55
C ALA A 441 -2.01 -0.65 -2.72
N LYS A 442 -3.34 -0.77 -2.60
CA LYS A 442 -4.19 -1.23 -3.72
C LYS A 442 -4.07 -0.34 -4.95
N SER A 443 -4.11 0.98 -4.76
CA SER A 443 -4.03 1.94 -5.87
C SER A 443 -2.63 1.93 -6.49
N VAL A 444 -1.56 1.85 -5.68
CA VAL A 444 -0.19 1.75 -6.18
C VAL A 444 0.06 0.42 -6.92
N ARG A 445 -0.47 -0.71 -6.43
CA ARG A 445 -0.38 -2.01 -7.12
C ARG A 445 -0.94 -1.93 -8.54
N SER A 446 -2.05 -1.23 -8.75
CA SER A 446 -2.61 -1.05 -10.10
C SER A 446 -1.69 -0.26 -11.03
N LEU A 447 -0.90 0.69 -10.51
CA LEU A 447 0.14 1.38 -11.29
C LEU A 447 1.31 0.45 -11.65
N LEU A 448 1.65 -0.49 -10.77
CA LEU A 448 2.72 -1.45 -10.97
C LEU A 448 2.36 -2.63 -11.89
N GLU A 449 1.09 -2.82 -12.25
CA GLU A 449 0.69 -3.85 -13.22
C GLU A 449 1.38 -3.67 -14.57
N TYR A 450 1.48 -2.44 -15.05
CA TYR A 450 2.13 -2.13 -16.32
C TYR A 450 3.62 -2.54 -16.34
N PRO A 451 4.49 -2.07 -15.42
CA PRO A 451 5.89 -2.47 -15.42
C PRO A 451 6.08 -3.96 -15.09
N LEU A 452 5.22 -4.59 -14.30
CA LEU A 452 5.27 -6.04 -14.07
C LEU A 452 5.05 -6.85 -15.35
N GLN A 453 4.23 -6.36 -16.27
CA GLN A 453 3.95 -7.04 -17.55
C GLN A 453 4.97 -6.72 -18.64
N HIS A 454 5.50 -5.50 -18.68
CA HIS A 454 6.30 -5.01 -19.81
C HIS A 454 7.81 -4.90 -19.53
N CYS A 455 8.20 -4.67 -18.28
CA CYS A 455 9.59 -4.50 -17.88
C CYS A 455 9.86 -4.97 -16.43
N PRO A 456 9.50 -6.22 -16.08
CA PRO A 456 9.60 -6.71 -14.70
C PRO A 456 11.04 -6.71 -14.16
N GLU A 457 12.04 -6.89 -15.01
CA GLU A 457 13.45 -6.88 -14.63
C GLU A 457 13.92 -5.49 -14.20
N VAL A 458 13.48 -4.46 -14.93
CA VAL A 458 13.80 -3.05 -14.62
C VAL A 458 13.14 -2.67 -13.30
N LEU A 459 11.89 -3.07 -13.11
CA LEU A 459 11.18 -2.85 -11.86
C LEU A 459 11.88 -3.54 -10.69
N LEU A 460 12.24 -4.81 -10.82
CA LEU A 460 12.96 -5.56 -9.78
C LEU A 460 14.30 -4.90 -9.42
N TYR A 461 15.06 -4.47 -10.44
CA TYR A 461 16.34 -3.80 -10.25
C TYR A 461 16.17 -2.42 -9.58
N GLY A 462 15.12 -1.68 -9.92
CA GLY A 462 14.74 -0.44 -9.26
C GLY A 462 14.36 -0.66 -7.79
N MET A 463 13.51 -1.65 -7.50
CA MET A 463 13.05 -1.98 -6.15
C MET A 463 14.19 -2.38 -5.20
N ALA A 464 15.29 -2.92 -5.72
CA ALA A 464 16.47 -3.25 -4.92
C ALA A 464 17.20 -2.02 -4.34
N HIS A 465 17.05 -0.85 -4.98
CA HIS A 465 17.62 0.43 -4.55
C HIS A 465 16.70 1.22 -3.62
N VAL A 466 15.44 0.80 -3.50
CA VAL A 466 14.47 1.42 -2.61
C VAL A 466 14.60 0.75 -1.24
N ASN A 467 14.50 1.53 -0.17
CA ASN A 467 14.38 1.00 1.18
C ASN A 467 13.32 1.79 1.93
N THR A 468 12.18 1.16 2.19
CA THR A 468 11.07 1.73 2.97
C THR A 468 10.98 1.02 4.32
N PRO A 469 10.27 1.58 5.33
CA PRO A 469 10.25 0.98 6.66
C PRO A 469 9.77 -0.47 6.69
N TYR A 470 8.89 -0.88 5.76
CA TYR A 470 8.40 -2.27 5.70
C TYR A 470 8.77 -3.02 4.42
N ASN A 471 9.27 -2.32 3.41
CA ASN A 471 9.61 -2.90 2.11
C ASN A 471 8.46 -3.71 1.49
N LEU A 472 7.20 -3.26 1.68
CA LEU A 472 5.98 -3.99 1.29
C LEU A 472 5.97 -4.33 -0.20
N LEU A 473 6.00 -3.31 -1.05
CA LEU A 473 5.97 -3.50 -2.51
C LEU A 473 7.26 -4.12 -3.03
N GLN A 474 8.40 -3.81 -2.41
CA GLN A 474 9.68 -4.45 -2.75
C GLN A 474 9.57 -5.97 -2.59
N HIS A 475 8.95 -6.44 -1.50
CA HIS A 475 8.70 -7.85 -1.26
C HIS A 475 7.75 -8.45 -2.30
N GLU A 476 6.60 -7.83 -2.53
CA GLU A 476 5.59 -8.29 -3.51
C GLU A 476 6.16 -8.42 -4.93
N VAL A 477 6.91 -7.40 -5.39
CA VAL A 477 7.59 -7.44 -6.69
C VAL A 477 8.61 -8.58 -6.74
N SER A 478 9.39 -8.77 -5.68
CA SER A 478 10.39 -9.84 -5.65
C SER A 478 9.77 -11.25 -5.71
N LEU A 479 8.66 -11.47 -5.00
CA LEU A 479 7.91 -12.72 -5.04
C LEU A 479 7.35 -13.02 -6.43
N ALA A 480 6.88 -11.99 -7.13
CA ALA A 480 6.30 -12.14 -8.46
C ALA A 480 7.36 -12.37 -9.54
N VAL A 481 8.48 -11.63 -9.48
CA VAL A 481 9.44 -11.55 -10.58
C VAL A 481 10.59 -12.54 -10.47
N VAL A 482 11.16 -12.76 -9.27
CA VAL A 482 12.36 -13.60 -9.11
C VAL A 482 12.15 -15.05 -9.54
N PRO A 483 11.04 -15.73 -9.19
CA PRO A 483 10.81 -17.11 -9.65
C PRO A 483 10.73 -17.24 -11.17
N VAL A 484 10.25 -16.19 -11.86
CA VAL A 484 10.15 -16.15 -13.33
C VAL A 484 11.53 -15.96 -13.94
N ILE A 485 12.31 -14.98 -13.46
CA ILE A 485 13.68 -14.71 -13.94
C ILE A 485 14.59 -15.92 -13.70
N LEU A 486 14.47 -16.61 -12.56
CA LEU A 486 15.26 -17.83 -12.30
C LEU A 486 15.02 -18.93 -13.35
N LYS A 487 13.81 -19.01 -13.91
CA LYS A 487 13.46 -19.98 -14.95
C LYS A 487 13.92 -19.54 -16.35
N ASP A 488 14.17 -18.25 -16.56
CA ASP A 488 14.60 -17.68 -17.83
C ASP A 488 16.07 -17.22 -17.79
N ALA A 489 16.96 -18.06 -18.34
CA ALA A 489 18.39 -17.78 -18.40
C ALA A 489 18.75 -16.54 -19.25
N SER A 490 17.85 -16.04 -20.10
CA SER A 490 18.12 -14.86 -20.95
C SER A 490 18.10 -13.54 -20.18
N VAL A 491 17.36 -13.49 -19.05
CA VAL A 491 17.22 -12.32 -18.18
C VAL A 491 17.88 -12.51 -16.80
N GLY A 492 18.45 -13.70 -16.55
CA GLY A 492 19.11 -14.04 -15.29
C GLY A 492 20.29 -13.13 -14.89
N GLY A 493 20.90 -12.42 -15.83
CA GLY A 493 22.00 -11.48 -15.56
C GLY A 493 21.62 -10.35 -14.58
N VAL A 494 20.33 -10.02 -14.50
CA VAL A 494 19.82 -9.00 -13.57
C VAL A 494 20.04 -9.40 -12.11
N LEU A 495 19.88 -10.69 -11.80
CA LEU A 495 20.11 -11.22 -10.45
C LEU A 495 21.59 -11.07 -10.04
N LEU A 496 22.53 -11.11 -11.00
CA LEU A 496 23.95 -10.88 -10.72
C LEU A 496 24.20 -9.42 -10.29
N HIS A 497 23.49 -8.47 -10.90
CA HIS A 497 23.57 -7.06 -10.53
C HIS A 497 22.93 -6.79 -9.17
N LEU A 498 21.81 -7.46 -8.85
CA LEU A 498 21.13 -7.32 -7.56
C LEU A 498 22.02 -7.65 -6.36
N TRP A 499 22.91 -8.64 -6.48
CA TRP A 499 23.85 -8.97 -5.42
C TRP A 499 24.75 -7.80 -5.03
N HIS A 500 25.15 -6.97 -5.99
CA HIS A 500 26.04 -5.84 -5.74
C HIS A 500 25.31 -4.62 -5.18
N VAL A 501 23.99 -4.56 -5.35
CA VAL A 501 23.15 -3.46 -4.87
C VAL A 501 22.62 -3.77 -3.46
N ASN A 502 21.96 -4.90 -3.31
CA ASN A 502 21.26 -5.27 -2.07
C ASN A 502 21.26 -6.80 -1.87
N PRO A 503 22.35 -7.38 -1.31
CA PRO A 503 22.43 -8.80 -1.03
C PRO A 503 21.30 -9.33 -0.11
N PRO A 504 20.93 -8.66 1.00
CA PRO A 504 19.82 -9.11 1.86
C PRO A 504 18.50 -9.24 1.10
N PHE A 505 18.18 -8.27 0.25
CA PHE A 505 16.99 -8.30 -0.60
C PHE A 505 16.99 -9.52 -1.54
N LEU A 506 18.11 -9.76 -2.24
CA LEU A 506 18.24 -10.88 -3.16
C LEU A 506 18.11 -12.22 -2.42
N LEU A 507 18.80 -12.38 -1.29
CA LEU A 507 18.77 -13.63 -0.51
C LEU A 507 17.36 -13.97 -0.02
N ARG A 508 16.61 -12.97 0.46
CA ARG A 508 15.19 -13.14 0.84
C ARG A 508 14.38 -13.63 -0.36
N ALA A 509 14.47 -12.95 -1.49
CA ALA A 509 13.71 -13.30 -2.69
C ALA A 509 14.06 -14.70 -3.23
N LEU A 510 15.34 -15.11 -3.16
CA LEU A 510 15.76 -16.46 -3.55
C LEU A 510 15.22 -17.53 -2.58
N ASN A 511 15.21 -17.24 -1.27
CA ASN A 511 14.62 -18.12 -0.28
C ASN A 511 13.12 -18.34 -0.55
N ASP A 512 12.39 -17.27 -0.84
CA ASP A 512 10.97 -17.36 -1.15
C ASP A 512 10.71 -18.13 -2.44
N ALA A 513 11.51 -17.89 -3.49
CA ALA A 513 11.43 -18.65 -4.73
C ALA A 513 11.67 -20.16 -4.54
N VAL A 514 12.56 -20.55 -3.61
CA VAL A 514 12.81 -21.96 -3.25
C VAL A 514 11.69 -22.56 -2.40
N ASN A 515 11.04 -21.75 -1.56
CA ASN A 515 9.89 -22.17 -0.77
C ASN A 515 8.64 -22.37 -1.65
N ILE A 516 8.47 -21.56 -2.69
CA ILE A 516 7.40 -21.70 -3.68
C ILE A 516 7.62 -22.95 -4.55
N ASP A 517 8.85 -23.14 -5.04
CA ASP A 517 9.20 -24.24 -5.93
C ASP A 517 10.58 -24.78 -5.57
N SER A 518 10.60 -25.98 -4.98
CA SER A 518 11.83 -26.62 -4.52
C SER A 518 12.83 -26.91 -5.66
N ASP A 519 12.39 -26.97 -6.93
CA ASP A 519 13.27 -27.20 -8.06
C ASP A 519 14.18 -26.00 -8.34
N ASN A 520 13.82 -24.82 -7.84
CA ASN A 520 14.63 -23.60 -7.99
C ASN A 520 15.95 -23.68 -7.22
N ILE A 521 16.09 -24.57 -6.23
CA ILE A 521 17.31 -24.64 -5.40
C ILE A 521 18.58 -24.92 -6.21
N THR A 522 18.47 -25.68 -7.30
CA THR A 522 19.59 -25.97 -8.20
C THR A 522 20.03 -24.72 -8.97
N ARG A 523 19.07 -23.93 -9.45
CA ARG A 523 19.29 -22.66 -10.15
C ARG A 523 19.88 -21.60 -9.23
N VAL A 524 19.42 -21.55 -7.97
CA VAL A 524 19.99 -20.68 -6.94
C VAL A 524 21.46 -21.02 -6.71
N LEU A 525 21.80 -22.31 -6.61
CA LEU A 525 23.20 -22.74 -6.46
C LEU A 525 24.05 -22.34 -7.68
N ASP A 526 23.54 -22.51 -8.90
CA ASP A 526 24.23 -22.12 -10.13
C ASP A 526 24.51 -20.61 -10.17
N LEU A 527 23.54 -19.79 -9.76
CA LEU A 527 23.71 -18.35 -9.61
C LEU A 527 24.78 -17.99 -8.56
N CYS A 528 24.74 -18.64 -7.40
CA CYS A 528 25.75 -18.43 -6.35
C CYS A 528 27.16 -18.81 -6.82
N GLN A 529 27.26 -19.84 -7.67
CA GLN A 529 28.52 -20.27 -8.28
C GLN A 529 29.03 -19.25 -9.30
N GLU A 530 28.16 -18.71 -10.16
CA GLU A 530 28.52 -17.68 -11.13
C GLU A 530 29.02 -16.40 -10.43
N LEU A 531 28.33 -15.98 -9.36
CA LEU A 531 28.74 -14.86 -8.51
C LEU A 531 29.97 -15.14 -7.65
N LYS A 532 30.35 -16.41 -7.47
CA LYS A 532 31.42 -16.87 -6.54
C LYS A 532 31.17 -16.45 -5.08
N VAL A 533 29.91 -16.49 -4.64
CA VAL A 533 29.46 -15.99 -3.32
C VAL A 533 28.89 -17.09 -2.42
N ILE A 534 29.15 -18.37 -2.73
CA ILE A 534 28.57 -19.52 -2.00
C ILE A 534 28.81 -19.41 -0.48
N SER A 535 30.04 -19.13 -0.03
CA SER A 535 30.32 -19.00 1.42
C SER A 535 29.57 -17.82 2.05
N PRO A 536 29.65 -16.57 1.54
CA PRO A 536 28.85 -15.46 2.05
C PRO A 536 27.34 -15.75 2.09
N VAL A 537 26.80 -16.43 1.08
CA VAL A 537 25.38 -16.81 1.02
C VAL A 537 25.04 -17.77 2.16
N LEU A 538 25.84 -18.82 2.38
CA LEU A 538 25.60 -19.81 3.43
C LEU A 538 25.63 -19.21 4.84
N ASP A 539 26.40 -18.13 5.03
CA ASP A 539 26.51 -17.43 6.32
C ASP A 539 25.33 -16.48 6.59
N MET A 540 24.60 -16.05 5.54
CA MET A 540 23.53 -15.06 5.63
C MET A 540 22.11 -15.64 5.52
N VAL A 541 21.95 -16.82 4.91
CA VAL A 541 20.63 -17.42 4.68
C VAL A 541 20.06 -18.10 5.93
N PRO A 542 18.72 -18.25 6.03
CA PRO A 542 18.11 -19.08 7.07
C PRO A 542 18.70 -20.49 7.08
N MET A 543 18.91 -21.05 8.29
CA MET A 543 19.59 -22.34 8.48
C MET A 543 19.00 -23.48 7.63
N SER A 544 17.67 -23.52 7.47
CA SER A 544 17.00 -24.54 6.65
C SER A 544 17.38 -24.47 5.17
N LEU A 545 17.53 -23.26 4.62
CA LEU A 545 17.99 -23.07 3.24
C LEU A 545 19.50 -23.33 3.14
N GLY A 546 20.27 -22.84 4.11
CA GLY A 546 21.72 -23.03 4.18
C GLY A 546 22.13 -24.50 4.16
N ILE A 547 21.49 -25.36 4.97
CA ILE A 547 21.75 -26.80 4.98
C ILE A 547 21.47 -27.42 3.61
N ARG A 548 20.33 -27.07 2.99
CA ARG A 548 19.95 -27.62 1.68
C ARG A 548 20.91 -27.19 0.57
N LEU A 549 21.29 -25.92 0.54
CA LEU A 549 22.28 -25.38 -0.40
C LEU A 549 23.66 -26.00 -0.17
N ALA A 550 24.09 -26.16 1.09
CA ALA A 550 25.37 -26.77 1.44
C ALA A 550 25.45 -28.23 0.99
N ALA A 551 24.38 -29.01 1.19
CA ALA A 551 24.31 -30.39 0.72
C ALA A 551 24.45 -30.49 -0.81
N LEU A 552 23.79 -29.60 -1.55
CA LEU A 552 23.89 -29.56 -3.01
C LEU A 552 25.25 -29.05 -3.50
N ALA A 553 25.82 -28.04 -2.85
CA ALA A 553 27.15 -27.49 -3.14
C ALA A 553 28.24 -28.55 -2.93
N SER A 554 28.12 -29.37 -1.89
CA SER A 554 29.02 -30.49 -1.61
C SER A 554 28.99 -31.55 -2.72
N ARG A 555 27.81 -31.89 -3.26
CA ARG A 555 27.69 -32.80 -4.41
C ARG A 555 28.39 -32.27 -5.67
N LYS A 556 28.58 -30.95 -5.79
CA LYS A 556 29.33 -30.30 -6.87
C LYS A 556 30.79 -30.00 -6.49
N GLU A 557 31.28 -30.52 -5.37
CA GLU A 557 32.63 -30.30 -4.84
C GLU A 557 32.97 -28.82 -4.57
N LEU A 558 31.96 -27.98 -4.32
CA LEU A 558 32.13 -26.54 -4.11
C LEU A 558 32.45 -26.19 -2.64
N ILE A 559 32.06 -27.05 -1.70
CA ILE A 559 32.31 -26.89 -0.26
C ILE A 559 32.63 -28.22 0.42
N ASP A 560 33.35 -28.16 1.54
CA ASP A 560 33.52 -29.28 2.47
C ASP A 560 32.36 -29.28 3.48
N LEU A 561 31.40 -30.19 3.27
CA LEU A 561 30.19 -30.28 4.09
C LEU A 561 30.49 -30.69 5.54
N GLU A 562 31.44 -31.60 5.76
CA GLU A 562 31.78 -32.10 7.09
C GLU A 562 32.36 -30.97 7.95
N LYS A 563 33.26 -30.18 7.36
CA LYS A 563 33.83 -29.00 8.00
C LYS A 563 32.78 -27.92 8.27
N TRP A 564 31.89 -27.65 7.31
CA TRP A 564 30.85 -26.62 7.45
C TRP A 564 29.79 -26.99 8.50
N LEU A 565 29.33 -28.25 8.51
CA LEU A 565 28.41 -28.76 9.52
C LEU A 565 29.03 -28.74 10.92
N SER A 566 30.29 -29.17 11.05
CA SER A 566 31.00 -29.17 12.33
C SER A 566 31.16 -27.74 12.90
N ALA A 567 31.44 -26.76 12.03
CA ALA A 567 31.52 -25.36 12.42
C ALA A 567 30.16 -24.84 12.92
N ASN A 568 29.08 -25.05 12.17
CA ASN A 568 27.74 -24.58 12.56
C ASN A 568 27.18 -25.29 13.80
N LEU A 569 27.44 -26.58 13.96
CA LEU A 569 27.09 -27.34 15.17
C LEU A 569 27.81 -26.80 16.41
N SER A 570 29.07 -26.38 16.26
CA SER A 570 29.83 -25.79 17.38
C SER A 570 29.30 -24.42 17.81
N ILE A 571 28.76 -23.64 16.86
CA ILE A 571 28.27 -22.28 17.06
C ILE A 571 26.83 -22.28 17.58
N TYR A 572 25.93 -23.00 16.91
CA TYR A 572 24.47 -22.91 17.14
C TYR A 572 23.90 -24.07 17.98
N ARG A 573 24.65 -25.17 18.16
CA ARG A 573 24.30 -26.32 19.04
C ARG A 573 22.85 -26.83 18.81
N ASP A 574 21.99 -26.72 19.83
CA ASP A 574 20.69 -27.38 19.91
C ASP A 574 19.69 -26.86 18.86
N THR A 575 19.72 -25.57 18.53
CA THR A 575 18.83 -24.99 17.48
C THR A 575 19.16 -25.51 16.09
N PHE A 576 20.44 -25.78 15.80
CA PHE A 576 20.85 -26.37 14.53
C PHE A 576 20.45 -27.84 14.43
N PHE A 577 20.55 -28.60 15.53
CA PHE A 577 20.07 -29.99 15.59
C PHE A 577 18.56 -30.09 15.36
N GLU A 578 17.78 -29.22 15.99
CA GLU A 578 16.32 -29.23 15.85
C GLU A 578 15.88 -28.91 14.41
N VAL A 579 16.52 -27.96 13.74
CA VAL A 579 16.24 -27.65 12.33
C VAL A 579 16.60 -28.81 11.40
N MET A 580 17.73 -29.48 11.64
CA MET A 580 18.10 -30.68 10.87
C MET A 580 17.05 -31.80 10.99
N ILE A 581 16.53 -32.03 12.20
CA ILE A 581 15.55 -33.08 12.47
C ILE A 581 14.15 -32.71 11.93
N ASN A 582 13.69 -31.47 12.15
CA ASN A 582 12.31 -31.09 11.88
C ASN A 582 12.07 -30.61 10.44
N LYS A 583 13.07 -30.03 9.77
CA LYS A 583 12.90 -29.39 8.45
C LYS A 583 13.75 -29.98 7.33
N CYS A 584 14.73 -30.84 7.63
CA CYS A 584 15.64 -31.41 6.64
C CYS A 584 15.51 -32.94 6.45
N CYS A 585 14.53 -33.61 7.06
CA CYS A 585 14.31 -35.07 6.94
C CYS A 585 13.83 -35.58 5.56
N VAL A 586 14.10 -34.83 4.48
CA VAL A 586 13.96 -35.31 3.09
C VAL A 586 15.29 -35.08 2.38
N PHE A 587 16.27 -35.94 2.69
CA PHE A 587 17.50 -36.09 1.94
C PHE A 587 17.80 -37.55 1.66
#